data_AF-A0A0E2H3Q5-F1
#
_entry.id   AF-A0A0E2H3Q5-F1
#
_cell.length_a   1.000
_cell.length_b   1.000
_cell.length_c   1.000
_cell.angle_alpha   90.00
_cell.angle_beta   90.00
_cell.angle_gamma   90.00
#
_symmetry.space_group_name_H-M   'P 1'
#
loop_
_entity.id
_entity.type
_entity.pdbx_description
1 polymer ?
#
loop_
_entity_poly.entity_id
_entity_poly.type
_entity_poly.pdbx_seq_one_letter_code
_entity_poly.pdbx_strand_id
1 'polypeptide(L)'
;MEHVIAAKAVCLGEALKPEFKAYQRQVVKNAKALADALQKQGFKILTGGTDNHLMLVDLRGMEISGKELQNRCDEVYITLNKNTVPNAPRSPFVTSGVRIGTPAVTTRGLVEEDMDKIAECIWLAATDFEAKADYIRAEVTKICQKYPLYQ
;
A
#
# COMPACT_ATOMS: atom_id res chain seq x y z
N MET A 1 -12.83 25.62 -16.62
CA MET A 1 -11.63 25.64 -15.73
C MET A 1 -11.99 26.00 -14.28
N GLU A 2 -13.05 26.77 -14.11
CA GLU A 2 -13.66 27.31 -12.89
C GLU A 2 -14.12 26.21 -11.92
N HIS A 3 -14.69 25.11 -12.44
CA HIS A 3 -15.10 23.96 -11.62
C HIS A 3 -13.92 23.27 -10.92
N VAL A 4 -12.73 23.21 -11.56
CA VAL A 4 -11.52 22.65 -10.93
C VAL A 4 -10.97 23.59 -9.87
N ILE A 5 -11.03 24.91 -10.10
CA ILE A 5 -10.61 25.91 -9.12
C ILE A 5 -11.50 25.81 -7.87
N ALA A 6 -12.82 25.73 -8.05
CA ALA A 6 -13.77 25.55 -6.96
C ALA A 6 -13.48 24.26 -6.17
N ALA A 7 -13.26 23.13 -6.85
CA ALA A 7 -12.92 21.86 -6.19
C ALA A 7 -11.63 21.96 -5.37
N LYS A 8 -10.57 22.60 -5.89
CA LYS A 8 -9.33 22.83 -5.15
C LYS A 8 -9.55 23.72 -3.92
N ALA A 9 -10.39 24.75 -4.02
CA ALA A 9 -10.74 25.60 -2.89
C ALA A 9 -11.43 24.80 -1.77
N VAL A 10 -12.35 23.90 -2.12
CA VAL A 10 -12.97 22.96 -1.17
C VAL A 10 -11.90 22.09 -0.49
N CYS A 11 -11.01 21.45 -1.26
CA CYS A 11 -9.95 20.60 -0.71
C CYS A 11 -9.01 21.37 0.23
N LEU A 12 -8.64 22.61 -0.09
CA LEU A 12 -7.83 23.46 0.79
C LEU A 12 -8.59 23.83 2.06
N GLY A 13 -9.88 24.13 1.95
CA GLY A 13 -10.74 24.36 3.11
C GLY A 13 -10.82 23.16 4.04
N GLU A 14 -10.92 21.93 3.50
CA GLU A 14 -10.86 20.70 4.28
C GLU A 14 -9.49 20.47 4.92
N ALA A 15 -8.42 20.73 4.18
CA ALA A 15 -7.04 20.55 4.65
C ALA A 15 -6.69 21.45 5.86
N LEU A 16 -7.38 22.57 6.02
CA LEU A 16 -7.21 23.49 7.16
C LEU A 16 -7.93 23.01 8.43
N LYS A 17 -8.83 22.02 8.35
CA LYS A 17 -9.60 21.57 9.50
C LYS A 17 -8.75 20.68 10.44
N PRO A 18 -8.98 20.72 11.78
CA PRO A 18 -8.25 19.89 12.74
C PRO A 18 -8.29 18.39 12.43
N GLU A 19 -9.39 17.90 11.88
CA GLU A 19 -9.60 16.49 11.53
C GLU A 19 -8.63 16.05 10.42
N PHE A 20 -8.27 16.95 9.48
CA PHE A 20 -7.28 16.65 8.46
C PHE A 20 -5.89 16.43 9.06
N LYS A 21 -5.54 17.19 10.12
CA LYS A 21 -4.28 16.99 10.85
C LYS A 21 -4.28 15.64 11.59
N ALA A 22 -5.41 15.22 12.17
CA ALA A 22 -5.55 13.90 12.77
C ALA A 22 -5.40 12.79 11.73
N TYR A 23 -6.06 12.93 10.58
CA TYR A 23 -5.92 12.04 9.42
C TYR A 23 -4.47 11.90 8.97
N GLN A 24 -3.74 13.01 8.78
CA GLN A 24 -2.34 12.95 8.34
C GLN A 24 -1.43 12.23 9.36
N ARG A 25 -1.70 12.39 10.66
CA ARG A 25 -0.99 11.62 11.70
C ARG A 25 -1.29 10.12 11.56
N GLN A 26 -2.54 9.75 11.32
CA GLN A 26 -2.93 8.36 11.09
C GLN A 26 -2.27 7.76 9.85
N VAL A 27 -2.15 8.53 8.76
CA VAL A 27 -1.45 8.09 7.54
C VAL A 27 -0.02 7.67 7.85
N VAL A 28 0.72 8.50 8.60
CA VAL A 28 2.12 8.20 8.97
C VAL A 28 2.21 7.02 9.93
N LYS A 29 1.29 6.90 10.91
CA LYS A 29 1.25 5.75 11.81
C LYS A 29 0.99 4.44 11.07
N ASN A 30 0.00 4.43 10.17
CA ASN A 30 -0.31 3.30 9.32
C ASN A 30 0.89 2.95 8.42
N ALA A 31 1.58 3.95 7.86
CA ALA A 31 2.75 3.70 7.02
C ALA A 31 3.88 3.04 7.82
N LYS A 32 4.15 3.50 9.03
CA LYS A 32 5.13 2.86 9.91
C LYS A 32 4.73 1.41 10.26
N ALA A 33 3.49 1.21 10.70
CA ALA A 33 2.97 -0.12 11.02
C ALA A 33 3.04 -1.09 9.82
N LEU A 34 2.68 -0.62 8.62
CA LEU A 34 2.78 -1.43 7.40
C LEU A 34 4.22 -1.74 7.02
N ALA A 35 5.15 -0.80 7.18
CA ALA A 35 6.56 -1.05 6.90
C ALA A 35 7.13 -2.12 7.83
N ASP A 36 6.82 -2.03 9.12
CA ASP A 36 7.25 -2.99 10.14
C ASP A 36 6.62 -4.38 9.89
N ALA A 37 5.34 -4.42 9.54
CA ALA A 37 4.62 -5.65 9.20
C ALA A 37 5.18 -6.34 7.94
N LEU A 38 5.48 -5.58 6.88
CA LEU A 38 6.11 -6.11 5.67
C LEU A 38 7.50 -6.68 5.97
N GLN A 39 8.30 -6.01 6.81
CA GLN A 39 9.60 -6.52 7.25
C GLN A 39 9.45 -7.81 8.06
N LYS A 40 8.47 -7.88 8.96
CA LYS A 40 8.16 -9.07 9.76
C LYS A 40 7.80 -10.28 8.89
N GLN A 41 7.14 -10.07 7.76
CA GLN A 41 6.85 -11.13 6.79
C GLN A 41 8.11 -11.60 6.03
N GLY A 42 9.11 -10.73 5.87
CA GLY A 42 10.39 -11.03 5.23
C GLY A 42 10.74 -10.13 4.05
N PHE A 43 9.94 -9.10 3.75
CA PHE A 43 10.32 -8.12 2.73
C PHE A 43 11.44 -7.22 3.21
N LYS A 44 12.30 -6.81 2.27
CA LYS A 44 13.26 -5.73 2.50
C LYS A 44 12.61 -4.39 2.14
N ILE A 45 12.68 -3.43 3.05
CA ILE A 45 12.24 -2.06 2.80
C ILE A 45 13.47 -1.19 2.59
N LEU A 46 13.51 -0.41 1.51
CA LEU A 46 14.59 0.55 1.33
C LEU A 46 14.65 1.51 2.51
N THR A 47 15.86 1.89 2.92
CA THR A 47 16.13 2.71 4.12
C THR A 47 15.66 2.12 5.45
N GLY A 48 15.15 0.88 5.47
CA GLY A 48 14.78 0.15 6.69
C GLY A 48 13.44 0.56 7.30
N GLY A 49 12.62 1.37 6.63
CA GLY A 49 11.35 1.86 7.17
C GLY A 49 10.75 2.99 6.36
N THR A 50 10.00 3.87 7.02
CA THR A 50 9.47 5.10 6.43
C THR A 50 9.22 6.17 7.49
N ASP A 51 9.40 7.44 7.09
CA ASP A 51 9.05 8.63 7.86
C ASP A 51 7.89 9.42 7.22
N ASN A 52 7.25 8.87 6.18
CA ASN A 52 6.16 9.51 5.45
C ASN A 52 5.03 8.52 5.13
N HIS A 53 4.28 8.74 4.05
CA HIS A 53 3.07 8.02 3.70
C HIS A 53 3.31 6.78 2.81
N LEU A 54 4.55 6.48 2.45
CA LEU A 54 4.88 5.39 1.53
C LEU A 54 6.15 4.64 1.95
N MET A 55 6.29 3.42 1.46
CA MET A 55 7.52 2.63 1.55
C MET A 55 7.84 2.01 0.19
N LEU A 56 9.13 1.67 0.00
CA LEU A 56 9.59 0.97 -1.19
C LEU A 56 10.10 -0.41 -0.81
N VAL A 57 9.39 -1.43 -1.26
CA VAL A 57 9.78 -2.83 -1.12
C VAL A 57 10.82 -3.15 -2.18
N ASP A 58 11.94 -3.70 -1.73
CA ASP A 58 13.01 -4.21 -2.57
C ASP A 58 12.85 -5.71 -2.79
N LEU A 59 12.63 -6.08 -4.05
CA LEU A 59 12.41 -7.47 -4.48
C LEU A 59 13.71 -8.09 -5.03
N ARG A 60 14.86 -7.43 -4.91
CA ARG A 60 16.15 -8.02 -5.29
C ARG A 60 16.45 -9.22 -4.37
N GLY A 61 16.76 -10.36 -4.98
CA GLY A 61 16.94 -11.63 -4.27
C GLY A 61 15.65 -12.43 -4.09
N MET A 62 14.51 -11.92 -4.56
CA MET A 62 13.28 -12.71 -4.74
C MET A 62 13.14 -13.13 -6.20
N GLU A 63 12.52 -14.29 -6.42
CA GLU A 63 12.25 -14.85 -7.75
C GLU A 63 11.32 -13.95 -8.58
N ILE A 64 10.44 -13.19 -7.92
CA ILE A 64 9.47 -12.33 -8.58
C ILE A 64 10.01 -10.94 -8.94
N SER A 65 9.44 -10.34 -9.97
CA SER A 65 9.67 -8.94 -10.34
C SER A 65 8.60 -8.00 -9.76
N GLY A 66 8.83 -6.69 -9.83
CA GLY A 66 7.81 -5.73 -9.41
C GLY A 66 6.57 -5.76 -10.32
N LYS A 67 6.74 -6.00 -11.63
CA LYS A 67 5.63 -6.21 -12.57
C LYS A 67 4.81 -7.43 -12.20
N GLU A 68 5.47 -8.53 -11.86
CA GLU A 68 4.81 -9.77 -11.45
C GLU A 68 4.01 -9.58 -10.15
N LEU A 69 4.64 -9.00 -9.11
CA LEU A 69 3.95 -8.75 -7.84
C LEU A 69 2.76 -7.82 -8.02
N GLN A 70 2.91 -6.76 -8.81
CA GLN A 70 1.80 -5.86 -9.11
C GLN A 70 0.61 -6.61 -9.72
N ASN A 71 0.84 -7.40 -10.77
CA ASN A 71 -0.23 -8.12 -11.45
C ASN A 71 -0.94 -9.11 -10.52
N ARG A 72 -0.17 -9.88 -9.74
CA ARG A 72 -0.71 -10.82 -8.75
C ARG A 72 -1.56 -10.12 -7.71
N CYS A 73 -1.09 -8.99 -7.18
CA CYS A 73 -1.85 -8.19 -6.24
C CYS A 73 -3.15 -7.67 -6.86
N ASP A 74 -3.12 -7.17 -8.11
CA ASP A 74 -4.30 -6.68 -8.82
C ASP A 74 -5.37 -7.79 -8.97
N GLU A 75 -4.96 -9.04 -9.25
CA GLU A 75 -5.84 -10.22 -9.35
C GLU A 75 -6.54 -10.62 -8.04
N VAL A 76 -6.03 -10.15 -6.90
CA VAL A 76 -6.58 -10.42 -5.57
C VAL A 76 -7.05 -9.13 -4.87
N TYR A 77 -7.40 -8.13 -5.67
CA TYR A 77 -8.01 -6.86 -5.23
C TYR A 77 -7.08 -5.95 -4.40
N ILE A 78 -5.78 -6.11 -4.55
CA ILE A 78 -4.76 -5.23 -3.95
C ILE A 78 -4.09 -4.43 -5.05
N THR A 79 -4.32 -3.12 -5.08
CA THR A 79 -3.64 -2.26 -6.06
C THR A 79 -2.38 -1.64 -5.46
N LEU A 80 -1.25 -1.89 -6.10
CA LEU A 80 0.04 -1.26 -5.81
C LEU A 80 0.77 -0.92 -7.11
N ASN A 81 1.96 -0.32 -7.03
CA ASN A 81 2.69 0.10 -8.21
C ASN A 81 4.10 -0.50 -8.27
N LYS A 82 4.42 -1.19 -9.38
CA LYS A 82 5.80 -1.60 -9.69
C LYS A 82 6.70 -0.36 -9.78
N ASN A 83 7.87 -0.42 -9.16
CA ASN A 83 8.75 0.74 -9.07
C ASN A 83 10.22 0.31 -9.15
N THR A 84 11.04 1.12 -9.81
CA THR A 84 12.50 0.90 -9.81
C THR A 84 13.07 1.10 -8.41
N VAL A 85 14.18 0.45 -8.12
CA VAL A 85 14.97 0.63 -6.90
C VAL A 85 16.39 1.04 -7.29
N PRO A 86 17.18 1.67 -6.40
CA PRO A 86 18.58 1.99 -6.68
C PRO A 86 19.36 0.75 -7.10
N ASN A 87 20.16 0.87 -8.17
CA ASN A 87 20.95 -0.23 -8.73
C ASN A 87 20.10 -1.47 -9.09
N ALA A 88 18.90 -1.25 -9.64
CA ALA A 88 18.02 -2.34 -10.06
C ALA A 88 18.64 -3.14 -11.23
N PRO A 89 18.72 -4.48 -11.15
CA PRO A 89 19.21 -5.30 -12.25
C PRO A 89 18.19 -5.46 -13.38
N ARG A 90 16.89 -5.33 -13.07
CA ARG A 90 15.78 -5.45 -14.03
C ARG A 90 15.44 -4.09 -14.66
N SER A 91 14.93 -4.12 -15.88
CA SER A 91 14.54 -2.90 -16.63
C SER A 91 13.42 -2.10 -15.95
N PRO A 92 13.24 -0.80 -16.28
CA PRO A 92 12.14 0.01 -15.73
C PRO A 92 10.73 -0.50 -16.04
N PHE A 93 10.55 -1.37 -17.04
CA PHE A 93 9.25 -1.96 -17.38
C PHE A 93 8.89 -3.17 -16.51
N VAL A 94 9.89 -3.87 -16.00
CA VAL A 94 9.76 -5.09 -15.17
C VAL A 94 9.96 -4.75 -13.70
N THR A 95 10.93 -3.89 -13.41
CA THR A 95 11.33 -3.34 -12.10
C THR A 95 11.76 -4.39 -11.07
N SER A 96 12.44 -3.93 -10.01
CA SER A 96 12.91 -4.78 -8.90
C SER A 96 12.34 -4.35 -7.55
N GLY A 97 11.18 -3.69 -7.55
CA GLY A 97 10.51 -3.25 -6.34
C GLY A 97 9.06 -2.86 -6.57
N VAL A 98 8.36 -2.58 -5.48
CA VAL A 98 7.01 -2.02 -5.50
C VAL A 98 6.91 -0.87 -4.49
N ARG A 99 6.12 0.14 -4.84
CA ARG A 99 5.81 1.27 -3.97
C ARG A 99 4.42 1.10 -3.38
N ILE A 100 4.33 1.16 -2.06
CA ILE A 100 3.09 0.99 -1.31
C ILE A 100 2.89 2.24 -0.46
N GLY A 101 1.64 2.70 -0.34
CA GLY A 101 1.32 3.88 0.47
C GLY A 101 -0.01 3.73 1.18
N THR A 102 -0.16 4.46 2.28
CA THR A 102 -1.31 4.35 3.20
C THR A 102 -2.40 5.43 3.10
N PRO A 103 -2.30 6.54 2.35
CA PRO A 103 -3.37 7.55 2.31
C PRO A 103 -4.75 6.99 1.98
N ALA A 104 -4.87 6.19 0.91
CA ALA A 104 -6.17 5.70 0.44
C ALA A 104 -6.87 4.78 1.46
N VAL A 105 -6.13 3.85 2.06
CA VAL A 105 -6.69 2.96 3.10
C VAL A 105 -7.02 3.72 4.38
N THR A 106 -6.22 4.73 4.71
CA THR A 106 -6.48 5.57 5.89
C THR A 106 -7.71 6.44 5.68
N THR A 107 -7.92 7.01 4.49
CA THR A 107 -9.14 7.76 4.14
C THR A 107 -10.38 6.89 4.27
N ARG A 108 -10.26 5.58 3.98
CA ARG A 108 -11.33 4.60 4.16
C ARG A 108 -11.59 4.22 5.63
N GLY A 109 -10.68 4.58 6.54
CA GLY A 109 -10.83 4.38 7.99
C GLY A 109 -9.94 3.29 8.59
N LEU A 110 -9.03 2.68 7.80
CA LEU A 110 -8.12 1.66 8.32
C LEU A 110 -7.10 2.27 9.29
N VAL A 111 -6.71 1.46 10.27
CA VAL A 111 -5.76 1.81 11.35
C VAL A 111 -4.60 0.81 11.42
N GLU A 112 -3.67 1.01 12.34
CA GLU A 112 -2.42 0.26 12.44
C GLU A 112 -2.66 -1.26 12.55
N GLU A 113 -3.71 -1.67 13.25
CA GLU A 113 -4.09 -3.07 13.45
C GLU A 113 -4.46 -3.80 12.15
N ASP A 114 -4.91 -3.07 11.12
CA ASP A 114 -5.24 -3.67 9.83
C ASP A 114 -3.99 -3.92 8.96
N MET A 115 -2.86 -3.25 9.26
CA MET A 115 -1.67 -3.27 8.42
C MET A 115 -0.96 -4.63 8.42
N ASP A 116 -1.02 -5.38 9.53
CA ASP A 116 -0.45 -6.73 9.62
C ASP A 116 -1.11 -7.68 8.62
N LYS A 117 -2.44 -7.62 8.49
CA LYS A 117 -3.18 -8.46 7.54
C LYS A 117 -2.91 -8.04 6.10
N ILE A 118 -2.81 -6.73 5.82
CA ILE A 118 -2.43 -6.24 4.49
C ILE A 118 -1.03 -6.76 4.11
N ALA A 119 -0.06 -6.68 5.02
CA ALA A 119 1.29 -7.18 4.78
C ALA A 119 1.32 -8.69 4.53
N GLU A 120 0.56 -9.48 5.29
CA GLU A 120 0.38 -10.92 5.08
C GLU A 120 -0.14 -11.21 3.66
N CYS A 121 -1.20 -10.54 3.24
CA CYS A 121 -1.79 -10.73 1.91
C CYS A 121 -0.78 -10.42 0.79
N ILE A 122 0.00 -9.34 0.92
CA ILE A 122 1.04 -8.97 -0.06
C ILE A 122 2.17 -10.00 -0.08
N TRP A 123 2.56 -10.51 1.09
CA TRP A 123 3.58 -11.55 1.21
C TRP A 123 3.15 -12.86 0.55
N LEU A 124 1.92 -13.31 0.78
CA LEU A 124 1.38 -14.50 0.13
C LEU A 124 1.25 -14.31 -1.38
N ALA A 125 0.87 -13.12 -1.85
CA ALA A 125 0.89 -12.82 -3.28
C ALA A 125 2.30 -12.92 -3.89
N ALA A 126 3.33 -12.58 -3.11
CA ALA A 126 4.72 -12.71 -3.54
C ALA A 126 5.25 -14.15 -3.52
N THR A 127 4.83 -14.97 -2.55
CA THR A 127 5.52 -16.23 -2.22
C THR A 127 4.72 -17.50 -2.49
N ASP A 128 3.39 -17.44 -2.48
CA ASP A 128 2.52 -18.62 -2.56
C ASP A 128 1.20 -18.31 -3.30
N PHE A 129 1.29 -17.56 -4.39
CA PHE A 129 0.13 -16.97 -5.06
C PHE A 129 -0.91 -18.01 -5.50
N GLU A 130 -0.48 -19.05 -6.22
CA GLU A 130 -1.38 -20.07 -6.78
C GLU A 130 -2.21 -20.78 -5.70
N ALA A 131 -1.63 -21.04 -4.52
CA ALA A 131 -2.34 -21.70 -3.43
C ALA A 131 -3.15 -20.74 -2.55
N LYS A 132 -2.87 -19.43 -2.61
CA LYS A 132 -3.42 -18.44 -1.67
C LYS A 132 -4.31 -17.39 -2.30
N ALA A 133 -4.44 -17.33 -3.62
CA ALA A 133 -5.21 -16.28 -4.30
C ALA A 133 -6.65 -16.14 -3.76
N ASP A 134 -7.37 -17.25 -3.57
CA ASP A 134 -8.73 -17.22 -3.01
C ASP A 134 -8.79 -16.77 -1.55
N TYR A 135 -7.82 -17.19 -0.74
CA TYR A 135 -7.68 -16.73 0.63
C TYR A 135 -7.44 -15.22 0.67
N ILE A 136 -6.51 -14.71 -0.16
CA ILE A 136 -6.20 -13.28 -0.21
C ILE A 136 -7.44 -12.49 -0.63
N ARG A 137 -8.16 -12.92 -1.68
CA ARG A 137 -9.43 -12.29 -2.10
C ARG A 137 -10.45 -12.21 -0.96
N ALA A 138 -10.60 -13.30 -0.20
CA ALA A 138 -11.52 -13.36 0.93
C ALA A 138 -11.11 -12.38 2.04
N GLU A 139 -9.84 -12.34 2.43
CA GLU A 139 -9.34 -11.43 3.47
C GLU A 139 -9.43 -9.96 3.06
N VAL A 140 -9.07 -9.62 1.82
CA VAL A 140 -9.21 -8.25 1.30
C VAL A 140 -10.68 -7.82 1.28
N THR A 141 -11.58 -8.73 0.91
CA THR A 141 -13.03 -8.47 0.95
C THR A 141 -13.53 -8.23 2.37
N LYS A 142 -13.08 -9.03 3.35
CA LYS A 142 -13.43 -8.84 4.78
C LYS A 142 -12.97 -7.49 5.31
N ILE A 143 -11.72 -7.09 5.01
CA ILE A 143 -11.20 -5.76 5.38
C ILE A 143 -12.07 -4.68 4.74
N CYS A 144 -12.38 -4.82 3.45
CA CYS A 144 -13.23 -3.86 2.73
C CYS A 144 -14.64 -3.74 3.34
N GLN A 145 -15.24 -4.86 3.77
CA GLN A 145 -16.57 -4.88 4.39
C GLN A 145 -16.58 -4.26 5.80
N LYS A 146 -15.48 -4.38 6.55
CA LYS A 146 -15.30 -3.68 7.84
C LYS A 146 -15.33 -2.16 7.68
N TYR A 147 -14.95 -1.65 6.51
CA TYR A 147 -14.85 -0.21 6.21
C TYR A 147 -15.59 0.17 4.91
N PRO A 148 -16.93 0.27 4.90
CA PRO A 148 -17.70 0.64 3.70
C PRO A 148 -17.45 2.10 3.29
N LEU A 149 -17.37 2.39 1.97
CA LEU A 149 -17.08 3.73 1.43
C LEU A 149 -18.30 4.66 1.34
N TYR A 150 -19.48 4.09 1.08
CA TYR A 150 -20.73 4.83 0.93
C TYR A 150 -21.83 4.09 1.70
N GLN A 151 -22.66 4.84 2.42
CA GLN A 151 -23.99 4.45 2.85
C GLN A 151 -24.99 5.39 2.18
#